data_AF-A0A352XRG6-F1
#
_entry.id   AF-A0A352XRG6-F1
#
_cell.length_a   1.000
_cell.length_b   1.000
_cell.length_c   1.000
_cell.angle_alpha   90.00
_cell.angle_beta   90.00
_cell.angle_gamma   90.00
#
_symmetry.space_group_name_H-M   'P 1'
#
loop_
_entity.id
_entity.type
_entity.pdbx_description
1 polymer ?
#
loop_
_entity_poly.entity_id
_entity_poly.type
_entity_poly.pdbx_seq_one_letter_code
_entity_poly.pdbx_strand_id
1 'polypeptide(L)' 'HGCDILEVQAGQTTIESEPAYGRGFLTQFSERLRNEAHIPTLVGGYLTTSNEVNTILAAGRADLCIMDIPLQ' A
#
# COMPACT_ATOMS: atom_id res chain seq x y z
N HIS A 1 -21.68 -1.48 -12.19
CA HIS A 1 -20.30 -1.10 -12.55
C HIS A 1 -19.74 -0.25 -11.43
N GLY A 2 -18.58 -0.63 -10.89
CA GLY A 2 -17.92 0.00 -9.75
C GLY A 2 -16.57 -0.69 -9.53
N CYS A 3 -15.70 -0.10 -8.72
CA CYS A 3 -14.42 -0.71 -8.33
C CYS A 3 -14.58 -1.30 -6.94
N ASP A 4 -14.41 -2.62 -6.80
CA ASP A 4 -14.56 -3.30 -5.50
C ASP A 4 -13.33 -3.09 -4.59
N ILE A 5 -12.14 -2.96 -5.19
CA ILE A 5 -10.90 -2.73 -4.48
C ILE A 5 -9.88 -1.99 -5.35
N LEU A 6 -9.06 -1.14 -4.74
CA LEU A 6 -7.95 -0.44 -5.38
C LEU A 6 -6.61 -0.97 -4.90
N GLU A 7 -5.76 -1.41 -5.81
CA GLU A 7 -4.36 -1.69 -5.51
C GLU A 7 -3.52 -0.42 -5.65
N VAL A 8 -2.80 -0.06 -4.59
CA VAL A 8 -2.03 1.18 -4.53
C VAL A 8 -0.58 0.92 -4.90
N GLN A 9 -0.14 1.50 -6.01
CA GLN A 9 1.19 1.34 -6.60
C GLN A 9 1.82 2.71 -6.92
N ALA A 10 3.16 2.77 -6.94
CA ALA A 10 3.91 3.93 -7.41
C ALA A 10 4.78 3.52 -8.61
N GLY A 11 4.51 4.12 -9.78
CA GLY A 11 5.10 3.65 -11.04
C GLY A 11 6.36 4.37 -11.52
N GLN A 12 6.81 5.43 -10.83
CA GLN A 12 7.94 6.28 -11.27
C GLN A 12 7.87 6.62 -12.77
N THR A 13 6.82 7.32 -13.20
CA THR A 13 6.47 7.46 -14.63
C THR A 13 7.41 8.33 -15.47
N THR A 14 8.42 8.95 -14.85
CA THR A 14 9.46 9.77 -15.52
C THR A 14 10.83 9.35 -15.02
N ILE A 15 11.84 9.48 -15.87
CA ILE A 15 13.22 9.04 -15.56
C ILE A 15 13.91 9.98 -14.57
N GLU A 16 13.47 11.23 -14.50
CA GLU A 16 13.98 12.26 -13.59
C GLU A 16 13.37 12.15 -12.18
N SER A 17 12.40 11.25 -11.98
CA SER A 17 11.77 11.04 -10.69
C SER A 17 12.73 10.29 -9.75
N GLU A 18 13.05 10.90 -8.62
CA GLU A 18 13.89 10.33 -7.55
C GLU A 18 13.06 10.09 -6.26
N PRO A 19 12.07 9.18 -6.27
CA PRO A 19 11.26 8.89 -5.10
C PRO A 19 12.07 8.12 -4.05
N ALA A 20 11.93 8.52 -2.78
CA ALA A 20 12.47 7.78 -1.65
C ALA A 20 11.59 6.57 -1.32
N TYR A 21 11.71 5.51 -2.12
CA TYR A 21 11.00 4.26 -1.85
C TYR A 21 11.54 3.59 -0.59
N GLY A 22 10.62 3.19 0.27
CA GLY A 22 10.94 2.50 1.52
C GLY A 22 9.68 1.95 2.16
N ARG A 23 9.86 1.31 3.32
CA ARG A 23 8.76 0.73 4.08
C ARG A 23 7.69 1.77 4.39
N GLY A 24 6.44 1.44 4.07
CA GLY A 24 5.30 2.31 4.34
C GLY A 24 5.18 3.51 3.40
N PHE A 25 6.03 3.62 2.36
CA PHE A 25 5.90 4.69 1.36
C PHE A 25 4.51 4.69 0.72
N LEU A 26 3.97 3.51 0.39
CA LEU A 26 2.66 3.37 -0.24
C LEU A 26 1.48 3.49 0.73
N THR A 27 1.67 3.21 2.03
CA THR A 27 0.55 3.12 2.99
C THR A 27 -0.10 4.47 3.29
N GLN A 28 0.65 5.57 3.21
CA GLN A 28 0.09 6.91 3.31
C GLN A 28 -0.88 7.24 2.15
N PHE A 29 -0.58 6.74 0.95
CA PHE A 29 -1.44 6.93 -0.22
C PHE A 29 -2.67 6.03 -0.15
N SER A 30 -2.49 4.80 0.34
CA SER A 30 -3.59 3.87 0.63
C SER A 30 -4.59 4.46 1.62
N GLU A 31 -4.12 5.00 2.74
CA GLU A 31 -4.97 5.67 3.72
C GLU A 31 -5.75 6.82 3.11
N ARG A 32 -5.07 7.68 2.34
CA ARG A 32 -5.70 8.82 1.67
C ARG A 32 -6.77 8.38 0.66
N LEU A 33 -6.45 7.42 -0.21
CA LEU A 33 -7.38 6.91 -1.21
C LEU A 33 -8.60 6.26 -0.56
N ARG A 34 -8.39 5.44 0.47
CA ARG A 34 -9.46 4.80 1.24
C ARG A 34 -10.41 5.84 1.84
N ASN A 35 -9.87 6.89 2.46
CA ASN A 35 -10.65 7.91 3.15
C ASN A 35 -11.33 8.90 2.20
N GLU A 36 -10.70 9.27 1.08
CA GLU A 36 -11.25 10.25 0.14
C GLU A 36 -12.20 9.57 -0.87
N ALA A 37 -11.80 8.44 -1.46
CA ALA A 37 -12.58 7.76 -2.50
C ALA A 37 -13.63 6.81 -1.94
N HIS A 38 -13.57 6.45 -0.65
CA HIS A 38 -14.49 5.50 -0.01
C HIS A 38 -14.53 4.13 -0.71
N ILE A 39 -13.39 3.69 -1.26
CA ILE A 39 -13.20 2.39 -1.90
C ILE A 39 -12.16 1.61 -1.10
N PRO A 40 -12.38 0.31 -0.81
CA PRO A 40 -11.39 -0.52 -0.14
C PRO A 40 -10.04 -0.54 -0.85
N THR A 41 -8.96 -0.68 -0.10
CA THR A 41 -7.58 -0.61 -0.61
C THR A 41 -6.76 -1.86 -0.27
N LEU A 42 -5.95 -2.27 -1.24
CA LEU A 42 -4.90 -3.29 -1.14
C LEU A 42 -3.54 -2.60 -1.31
N VAL A 43 -2.60 -2.81 -0.38
CA VAL A 43 -1.28 -2.17 -0.43
C VAL A 43 -0.14 -3.13 -0.10
N GLY A 44 0.99 -3.00 -0.80
CA GLY A 44 2.23 -3.71 -0.54
C GLY A 44 3.41 -2.76 -0.37
N GLY A 45 4.60 -3.24 -0.72
CA GLY A 45 5.82 -2.43 -0.74
C GLY A 45 6.68 -2.61 0.50
N TYR A 46 7.49 -3.66 0.49
CA TYR A 46 8.47 -3.99 1.55
C TYR A 46 7.81 -4.33 2.89
N LEU A 47 6.66 -5.04 2.84
CA LEU A 47 6.01 -5.61 4.02
C LEU A 47 6.47 -7.06 4.17
N THR A 48 7.43 -7.32 5.05
CA THR A 48 8.09 -8.63 5.15
C THR A 48 7.68 -9.43 6.36
N THR A 49 6.94 -8.81 7.29
CA THR A 49 6.52 -9.45 8.54
C THR A 49 5.03 -9.26 8.78
N SER A 50 4.43 -10.22 9.50
CA SER A 50 3.04 -10.12 9.96
C SER A 50 2.81 -8.94 10.89
N ASN A 51 3.80 -8.54 11.70
CA ASN A 51 3.67 -7.37 12.58
C ASN A 51 3.53 -6.06 11.80
N GLU A 52 4.24 -5.91 10.67
CA GLU A 52 4.09 -4.75 9.80
C GLU A 52 2.69 -4.69 9.20
N VAL A 53 2.19 -5.83 8.68
CA VAL A 53 0.81 -5.95 8.17
C VAL A 53 -0.22 -5.63 9.25
N ASN A 54 -0.09 -6.23 10.44
CA ASN A 54 -1.00 -6.00 11.56
C ASN A 54 -1.04 -4.53 11.97
N THR A 55 0.11 -3.86 11.96
CA THR A 55 0.20 -2.42 12.28
C THR A 55 -0.55 -1.57 11.26
N ILE A 56 -0.42 -1.86 9.96
CA ILE A 56 -1.09 -1.13 8.88
C ILE A 56 -2.61 -1.29 8.95
N LEU A 57 -3.07 -2.54 9.13
CA LEU A 57 -4.49 -2.86 9.24
C LEU A 57 -5.11 -2.24 10.50
N ALA A 58 -4.45 -2.37 11.66
CA ALA A 58 -4.93 -1.81 12.92
C ALA A 58 -5.01 -0.27 12.88
N ALA A 59 -4.13 0.39 12.11
CA ALA A 59 -4.17 1.83 11.89
C ALA A 59 -5.23 2.27 10.87
N GLY A 60 -5.94 1.33 10.22
CA GLY A 60 -6.95 1.65 9.19
C GLY A 60 -6.35 2.21 7.89
N ARG A 61 -5.07 1.95 7.62
CA ARG A 61 -4.35 2.49 6.44
C ARG A 61 -4.57 1.67 5.17
N ALA A 62 -5.08 0.46 5.30
CA ALA A 62 -5.48 -0.40 4.19
C ALA A 62 -6.53 -1.42 4.66
N ASP A 63 -7.24 -2.03 3.73
CA ASP A 63 -8.20 -3.11 4.01
C ASP A 63 -7.58 -4.49 3.76
N LEU A 64 -6.58 -4.57 2.88
CA LEU A 64 -5.73 -5.74 2.65
C LEU A 64 -4.26 -5.33 2.50
N CYS A 65 -3.34 -6.23 2.89
CA CYS A 65 -1.90 -6.05 2.69
C CYS A 65 -1.31 -7.18 1.85
N ILE A 66 -0.43 -6.85 0.91
CA ILE A 66 0.41 -7.80 0.18
C ILE A 66 1.72 -7.94 0.94
N MET A 67 2.06 -9.16 1.34
CA MET A 67 3.31 -9.47 2.04
C MET A 67 4.35 -9.99 1.07
N ASP A 68 5.52 -9.36 1.06
CA ASP A 68 6.69 -9.77 0.29
C ASP A 68 7.47 -10.78 1.13
N ILE A 69 7.18 -12.06 0.94
CA ILE A 69 7.90 -13.14 1.63
C ILE A 69 9.21 -13.37 0.85
N PRO A 70 10.40 -13.19 1.45
CA PRO A 70 11.66 -13.50 0.77
C PRO A 70 11.64 -14.96 0.30
N LEU A 71 12.06 -15.20 -0.94
CA LEU A 71 12.27 -16.56 -1.46
C LEU A 71 13.20 -17.29 -0.48
N GLN A 72 12.71 -18.38 0.13
CA GLN A 72 13.54 -19.30 0.89
C GLN A 72 14.52 -20.03 -0.01
#